data_AF-A0A0E3RUC0-F1
#
_entry.id   AF-A0A0E3RUC0-F1
#
_cell.length_a   1.000
_cell.length_b   1.000
_cell.length_c   1.000
_cell.angle_alpha   90.00
_cell.angle_beta   90.00
_cell.angle_gamma   90.00
#
_symmetry.space_group_name_H-M   'P 1'
#
loop_
_entity.id
_entity.type
_entity.pdbx_description
1 polymer ?
#
loop_
_entity_poly.entity_id
_entity_poly.type
_entity_poly.pdbx_seq_one_letter_code
_entity_poly.pdbx_strand_id
1 'polypeptide(L)'
;MKPIDYKIQILLTIFISSLLLGNLLGGKLVEIFGIVTSVGLFGYPPTFLITDIVEEVKGREVTKIFVHAGFLSLCIALFFIFVSTGLSPSPLYPHNEAYNHVFSGSLRIILASMIAFLISQYHDIWAFNFWKKKTNGRCLWLRNNLSTIVSQLLDSTVFMFIAFYHAGPEMGAAAIFSMILPLWILKVIFALLDTPFVYLGVKWLASGEEKENLRPEEGRETGIVKGQETPGSLNRSGL
;
A
#
# COMPACT_ATOMS: atom_id res chain seq x y z
N MET A 1 -4.48 -12.29 22.54
CA MET A 1 -4.36 -11.70 21.20
C MET A 1 -4.82 -12.75 20.19
N LYS A 2 -5.70 -12.41 19.24
CA LYS A 2 -5.97 -13.33 18.12
C LYS A 2 -4.65 -13.59 17.37
N PRO A 3 -4.35 -14.83 16.94
CA PRO A 3 -3.17 -15.08 16.13
C PRO A 3 -3.23 -14.19 14.89
N ILE A 4 -2.11 -13.57 14.54
CA ILE A 4 -2.04 -12.73 13.35
C ILE A 4 -2.18 -13.65 12.14
N ASP A 5 -3.16 -13.38 11.28
CA ASP A 5 -3.43 -14.18 10.07
C ASP A 5 -2.22 -14.16 9.14
N TYR A 6 -1.61 -15.34 8.94
CA TYR A 6 -0.41 -15.53 8.13
C TYR A 6 -0.59 -15.03 6.69
N LYS A 7 -1.79 -15.21 6.10
CA LYS A 7 -2.07 -14.74 4.74
C LYS A 7 -2.08 -13.22 4.67
N ILE A 8 -2.62 -12.56 5.70
CA ILE A 8 -2.62 -11.10 5.81
C ILE A 8 -1.19 -10.56 5.95
N GLN A 9 -0.32 -11.24 6.70
CA GLN A 9 1.09 -10.85 6.77
C GLN A 9 1.78 -10.94 5.41
N ILE A 10 1.59 -12.03 4.67
CA ILE A 10 2.15 -12.17 3.31
C ILE A 10 1.68 -11.03 2.42
N LEU A 11 0.37 -10.77 2.41
CA LEU A 11 -0.21 -9.69 1.61
C LEU A 11 0.37 -8.33 2.01
N LEU A 12 0.53 -8.07 3.31
CA LEU A 12 1.13 -6.83 3.81
C LEU A 12 2.60 -6.71 3.38
N THR A 13 3.37 -7.80 3.42
CA THR A 13 4.77 -7.81 2.96
C THR A 13 4.87 -7.52 1.47
N ILE A 14 4.03 -8.15 0.64
CA ILE A 14 4.03 -7.91 -0.81
C ILE A 14 3.60 -6.46 -1.08
N PHE A 15 2.59 -5.96 -0.38
CA PHE A 15 2.11 -4.59 -0.49
C PHE A 15 3.23 -3.57 -0.19
N ILE A 16 3.88 -3.69 0.97
CA ILE A 16 4.96 -2.77 1.39
C ILE A 16 6.14 -2.86 0.42
N SER A 17 6.54 -4.09 0.03
CA SER A 17 7.67 -4.29 -0.88
C SER A 17 7.41 -3.68 -2.25
N SER A 18 6.20 -3.89 -2.80
CA SER A 18 5.81 -3.34 -4.11
C SER A 18 5.72 -1.82 -4.07
N LEU A 19 5.16 -1.26 -2.99
CA LEU A 19 5.08 0.19 -2.78
C LEU A 19 6.47 0.82 -2.70
N LEU A 20 7.39 0.23 -1.92
CA LEU A 20 8.76 0.72 -1.81
C LEU A 20 9.52 0.60 -3.14
N LEU A 21 9.47 -0.56 -3.79
CA LEU A 21 10.15 -0.76 -5.07
C LEU A 21 9.59 0.14 -6.17
N GLY A 22 8.28 0.36 -6.21
CA GLY A 22 7.65 1.29 -7.14
C GLY A 22 8.18 2.71 -6.99
N ASN A 23 8.36 3.18 -5.77
CA ASN A 23 8.90 4.52 -5.52
C ASN A 23 10.42 4.60 -5.71
N LEU A 24 11.17 3.58 -5.29
CA LEU A 24 12.64 3.57 -5.42
C LEU A 24 13.09 3.47 -6.88
N LEU A 25 12.45 2.59 -7.66
CA LEU A 25 12.77 2.36 -9.07
C LEU A 25 12.10 3.39 -9.99
N GLY A 26 11.19 4.21 -9.46
CA GLY A 26 10.40 5.17 -10.23
C GLY A 26 11.23 6.21 -10.99
N GLY A 27 12.48 6.44 -10.59
CA GLY A 27 13.37 7.40 -11.24
C GLY A 27 13.76 7.02 -12.66
N LYS A 28 13.66 5.72 -12.98
CA LYS A 28 13.99 5.21 -14.31
C LYS A 28 12.80 5.34 -15.24
N LEU A 29 12.96 6.15 -16.29
CA LEU A 29 12.04 6.21 -17.41
C LEU A 29 12.34 5.10 -18.42
N VAL A 30 11.31 4.52 -19.00
CA VAL A 30 11.35 3.50 -20.04
C VAL A 30 10.32 3.82 -21.11
N GLU A 31 10.57 3.36 -22.33
CA GLU A 31 9.64 3.53 -23.44
C GLU A 31 9.00 2.18 -23.77
N ILE A 32 7.67 2.11 -23.74
CA ILE A 32 6.89 0.90 -24.03
C ILE A 32 5.86 1.28 -25.09
N PHE A 33 5.94 0.65 -26.27
CA PHE A 33 5.05 0.95 -27.41
C PHE A 33 4.99 2.46 -27.79
N GLY A 34 6.12 3.18 -27.69
CA GLY A 34 6.18 4.62 -27.99
C GLY A 34 5.68 5.53 -26.85
N ILE A 35 5.33 4.96 -25.69
CA ILE A 35 4.87 5.70 -24.51
C ILE A 35 6.01 5.73 -23.49
N VAL A 36 6.47 6.93 -23.14
CA VAL A 36 7.42 7.13 -22.05
C VAL A 36 6.70 6.97 -20.72
N THR A 37 7.17 6.01 -19.92
CA THR A 37 6.62 5.69 -18.60
C THR A 37 7.75 5.49 -17.58
N SER A 38 7.40 5.37 -16.31
CA SER A 38 8.32 5.07 -15.22
C SER A 38 8.30 3.57 -14.90
N VAL A 39 9.46 2.98 -14.58
CA VAL A 39 9.53 1.61 -14.03
C VAL A 39 8.73 1.48 -12.73
N GLY A 40 8.56 2.58 -11.99
CA GLY A 40 7.76 2.61 -10.78
C GLY A 40 6.29 2.24 -11.00
N LEU A 41 5.79 2.42 -12.23
CA LEU A 41 4.43 2.04 -12.61
C LEU A 41 4.10 0.58 -12.28
N PHE A 42 5.07 -0.34 -12.42
CA PHE A 42 4.86 -1.76 -12.14
C PHE A 42 4.72 -2.10 -10.66
N GLY A 43 5.14 -1.21 -9.75
CA GLY A 43 4.99 -1.40 -8.31
C GLY A 43 3.56 -1.16 -7.81
N TYR A 44 2.74 -0.40 -8.55
CA TYR A 44 1.40 -0.02 -8.10
C TYR A 44 0.30 -1.06 -8.32
N PRO A 45 0.22 -1.82 -9.45
CA PRO A 45 -0.83 -2.83 -9.64
C PRO A 45 -0.92 -3.86 -8.49
N PRO A 46 0.19 -4.44 -7.99
CA PRO A 46 0.13 -5.32 -6.83
C PRO A 46 -0.45 -4.64 -5.58
N THR A 47 -0.19 -3.34 -5.39
CA THR A 47 -0.70 -2.62 -4.22
C THR A 47 -2.21 -2.45 -4.27
N PHE A 48 -2.78 -2.08 -5.43
CA PHE A 48 -4.22 -1.94 -5.62
C PHE A 48 -4.92 -3.30 -5.51
N LEU A 49 -4.40 -4.31 -6.19
CA LEU A 49 -4.90 -5.68 -6.13
C LEU A 49 -5.01 -6.18 -4.67
N ILE A 50 -3.95 -5.98 -3.88
CA ILE A 50 -3.94 -6.42 -2.48
C ILE A 50 -4.94 -5.62 -1.63
N THR A 51 -5.02 -4.30 -1.79
CA THR A 51 -5.98 -3.50 -1.03
C THR A 51 -7.41 -3.91 -1.32
N ASP A 52 -7.74 -4.22 -2.58
CA ASP A 52 -9.08 -4.63 -2.99
C ASP A 52 -9.44 -6.01 -2.41
N ILE A 53 -8.52 -6.98 -2.49
CA ILE A 53 -8.71 -8.32 -1.89
C ILE A 53 -8.93 -8.22 -0.37
N VAL A 54 -8.12 -7.40 0.30
CA VAL A 54 -8.19 -7.24 1.77
C VAL A 54 -9.44 -6.49 2.18
N GLU A 55 -9.85 -5.45 1.45
CA GLU A 55 -11.07 -4.71 1.75
C GLU A 55 -12.31 -5.58 1.58
N GLU A 56 -12.37 -6.40 0.53
CA GLU A 56 -13.50 -7.30 0.28
C GLU A 56 -13.63 -8.39 1.36
N VAL A 57 -12.52 -9.00 1.79
CA VAL A 57 -12.56 -10.14 2.73
C VAL A 57 -12.54 -9.69 4.19
N LYS A 58 -11.68 -8.73 4.55
CA LYS A 58 -11.44 -8.31 5.93
C LYS A 58 -12.09 -6.98 6.29
N GLY A 59 -12.59 -6.24 5.30
CA GLY A 59 -13.22 -4.96 5.50
C GLY A 59 -12.23 -3.80 5.65
N ARG A 60 -12.80 -2.59 5.61
CA ARG A 60 -12.08 -1.32 5.54
C ARG A 60 -11.11 -1.07 6.71
N GLU A 61 -11.41 -1.55 7.92
CA GLU A 61 -10.54 -1.31 9.08
C GLU A 61 -9.18 -2.02 8.95
N VAL A 62 -9.14 -3.20 8.33
CA VAL A 62 -7.88 -3.90 8.06
C VAL A 62 -7.14 -3.25 6.90
N THR A 63 -7.84 -2.84 5.85
CA THR A 63 -7.23 -2.10 4.72
C THR A 63 -6.55 -0.79 5.17
N LYS A 64 -7.12 -0.08 6.16
CA LYS A 64 -6.46 1.11 6.75
C LYS A 64 -5.09 0.78 7.35
N ILE A 65 -4.91 -0.40 7.95
CA ILE A 65 -3.61 -0.82 8.48
C ILE A 65 -2.58 -0.93 7.36
N PHE A 66 -2.95 -1.48 6.20
CA PHE A 66 -2.07 -1.56 5.03
C PHE A 66 -1.65 -0.17 4.57
N VAL A 67 -2.62 0.74 4.41
CA VAL A 67 -2.35 2.12 4.00
C VAL A 67 -1.43 2.84 4.99
N HIS A 68 -1.70 2.73 6.30
CA HIS A 68 -0.86 3.35 7.33
C HIS A 68 0.54 2.75 7.39
N ALA A 69 0.66 1.42 7.30
CA ALA A 69 1.95 0.74 7.26
C ALA A 69 2.74 1.12 6.00
N GLY A 70 2.08 1.21 4.84
CA GLY A 70 2.67 1.69 3.59
C GLY A 70 3.18 3.12 3.71
N PHE A 71 2.35 4.05 4.21
CA PHE A 71 2.75 5.44 4.43
C PHE A 71 3.93 5.54 5.40
N LEU A 72 3.91 4.82 6.52
CA LEU A 72 5.02 4.77 7.47
C LEU A 72 6.29 4.23 6.82
N SER A 73 6.19 3.18 6.00
CA SER A 73 7.34 2.61 5.29
C SER A 73 7.98 3.62 4.33
N LEU A 74 7.18 4.45 3.66
CA LEU A 74 7.67 5.53 2.80
C LEU A 74 8.37 6.63 3.61
N CYS A 75 7.81 7.02 4.76
CA CYS A 75 8.47 7.98 5.67
C CYS A 75 9.85 7.46 6.15
N ILE A 76 9.91 6.17 6.50
CA ILE A 76 11.17 5.53 6.91
C ILE A 76 12.17 5.52 5.75
N ALA A 77 11.74 5.08 4.55
CA ALA A 77 12.59 5.07 3.36
C ALA A 77 13.11 6.47 3.02
N LEU A 78 12.25 7.48 3.08
CA LEU A 78 12.59 8.88 2.87
C LEU A 78 13.65 9.35 3.85
N PHE A 79 13.49 9.06 5.14
CA PHE A 79 14.47 9.39 6.17
C PHE A 79 15.83 8.74 5.90
N PHE A 80 15.86 7.44 5.62
CA PHE A 80 17.12 6.73 5.37
C PHE A 80 17.81 7.17 4.08
N ILE A 81 17.06 7.45 3.01
CA ILE A 81 17.62 7.99 1.77
C ILE A 81 18.20 9.39 2.00
N PHE A 82 17.47 10.24 2.72
CA PHE A 82 17.92 11.59 3.05
C PHE A 82 19.23 11.56 3.85
N VAL A 83 19.31 10.72 4.88
CA VAL A 83 20.55 10.54 5.66
C VAL A 83 21.66 9.98 4.78
N SER A 84 21.37 8.93 3.99
CA SER A 84 22.39 8.27 3.16
C SER A 84 23.02 9.21 2.12
N THR A 85 22.19 10.01 1.44
CA THR A 85 22.65 10.94 0.40
C THR A 85 23.28 12.22 0.97
N GLY A 86 23.00 12.57 2.22
CA GLY A 86 23.53 13.74 2.91
C GLY A 86 24.88 13.53 3.62
N LEU A 87 25.33 12.28 3.78
CA LEU A 87 26.62 11.96 4.41
C LEU A 87 27.77 12.04 3.41
N SER A 88 28.92 12.55 3.87
CA SER A 88 30.15 12.57 3.05
C SER A 88 30.65 11.14 2.79
N PRO A 89 31.03 10.81 1.55
CA PRO A 89 31.55 9.48 1.23
C PRO A 89 32.92 9.24 1.87
N SER A 90 33.18 7.98 2.22
CA SER A 90 34.53 7.52 2.56
C SER A 90 35.41 7.51 1.30
N PRO A 91 36.74 7.74 1.41
CA PRO A 91 37.67 7.54 0.30
C PRO A 91 37.63 6.11 -0.31
N LEU A 92 37.12 5.13 0.45
CA LEU A 92 36.94 3.75 -0.01
C LEU A 92 35.69 3.57 -0.91
N TYR A 93 34.85 4.60 -1.05
CA TYR A 93 33.61 4.55 -1.83
C TYR A 93 33.65 5.54 -3.01
N PRO A 94 34.19 5.14 -4.17
CA PRO A 94 34.41 6.04 -5.31
C PRO A 94 33.13 6.39 -6.08
N HIS A 95 32.01 5.69 -5.85
CA HIS A 95 30.79 5.80 -6.65
C HIS A 95 29.73 6.76 -6.08
N ASN A 96 30.14 7.70 -5.23
CA ASN A 96 29.21 8.57 -4.51
C ASN A 96 28.33 9.44 -5.41
N GLU A 97 28.88 9.94 -6.51
CA GLU A 97 28.14 10.79 -7.44
C GLU A 97 26.96 10.03 -8.09
N ALA A 98 27.23 8.84 -8.63
CA ALA A 98 26.20 7.99 -9.22
C ALA A 98 25.16 7.54 -8.17
N TYR A 99 25.62 7.22 -6.95
CA TYR A 99 24.74 6.88 -5.84
C TYR A 99 23.78 8.02 -5.51
N ASN A 100 24.31 9.23 -5.32
CA ASN A 100 23.51 10.41 -5.02
C ASN A 100 22.56 10.78 -6.17
N HIS A 101 22.98 10.63 -7.42
CA HIS A 101 22.12 10.88 -8.58
C HIS A 101 20.89 9.97 -8.59
N VAL A 102 21.06 8.67 -8.31
CA VAL A 102 19.94 7.71 -8.26
C VAL A 102 19.04 7.96 -7.05
N PHE A 103 19.60 8.01 -5.85
CA PHE A 103 18.81 8.05 -4.62
C PHE A 103 18.19 9.42 -4.33
N SER A 104 18.80 10.53 -4.78
CA SER A 104 18.14 11.84 -4.71
C SER A 104 16.92 11.93 -5.64
N GLY A 105 16.99 11.26 -6.81
CA GLY A 105 15.83 11.07 -7.69
C GLY A 105 14.72 10.28 -7.01
N SER A 106 15.06 9.16 -6.34
CA SER A 106 14.09 8.39 -5.55
C SER A 106 13.47 9.22 -4.41
N LEU A 107 14.26 10.05 -3.72
CA LEU A 107 13.77 10.95 -2.67
C LEU A 107 12.69 11.90 -3.22
N ARG A 108 12.97 12.51 -4.37
CA ARG A 108 12.03 13.39 -5.07
C ARG A 108 10.74 12.66 -5.45
N ILE A 109 10.82 11.41 -5.89
CA ILE A 109 9.65 10.60 -6.27
C ILE A 109 8.81 10.20 -5.06
N ILE A 110 9.44 9.78 -3.96
CA ILE A 110 8.71 9.45 -2.73
C ILE A 110 7.95 10.68 -2.23
N LEU A 111 8.62 11.85 -2.21
CA LEU A 111 7.98 13.11 -1.85
C LEU A 111 6.82 13.46 -2.78
N ALA A 112 7.00 13.33 -4.10
CA ALA A 112 5.94 13.54 -5.07
C ALA A 112 4.73 12.64 -4.81
N SER A 113 4.95 11.34 -4.59
CA SER A 113 3.91 10.36 -4.28
C SER A 113 3.14 10.72 -3.01
N MET A 114 3.84 11.08 -1.93
CA MET A 114 3.20 11.42 -0.66
C MET A 114 2.36 12.71 -0.77
N ILE A 115 2.88 13.74 -1.43
CA ILE A 115 2.18 15.02 -1.61
C ILE A 115 0.97 14.84 -2.53
N ALA A 116 1.15 14.17 -3.67
CA ALA A 116 0.07 13.88 -4.62
C ALA A 116 -1.06 13.09 -3.96
N PHE A 117 -0.71 12.04 -3.21
CA PHE A 117 -1.66 11.22 -2.48
C PHE A 117 -2.46 12.05 -1.47
N LEU A 118 -1.79 12.88 -0.65
CA LEU A 118 -2.49 13.71 0.34
C LEU A 118 -3.46 14.69 -0.32
N ILE A 119 -3.00 15.43 -1.34
CA ILE A 119 -3.82 16.40 -2.07
C ILE A 119 -5.03 15.70 -2.73
N SER A 120 -4.79 14.56 -3.37
CA SER A 120 -5.82 13.75 -4.02
C SER A 120 -6.87 13.24 -3.02
N GLN A 121 -6.45 12.74 -1.87
CA GLN A 121 -7.36 12.26 -0.83
C GLN A 121 -8.22 13.37 -0.24
N TYR A 122 -7.64 14.54 0.05
CA TYR A 122 -8.42 15.69 0.51
C TYR A 122 -9.44 16.16 -0.55
N HIS A 123 -9.02 16.18 -1.82
CA HIS A 123 -9.92 16.49 -2.93
C HIS A 123 -11.05 15.47 -3.05
N ASP A 124 -10.78 14.17 -2.96
CA ASP A 124 -11.79 13.12 -3.09
C ASP A 124 -12.88 13.26 -2.03
N ILE A 125 -12.48 13.45 -0.76
CA ILE A 125 -13.41 13.65 0.36
C ILE A 125 -14.25 14.91 0.15
N TRP A 126 -13.63 16.00 -0.29
CA TRP A 126 -14.33 17.26 -0.57
C TRP A 126 -15.33 17.10 -1.72
N ALA A 127 -14.90 16.52 -2.84
CA ALA A 127 -15.70 16.33 -4.04
C ALA A 127 -16.88 15.38 -3.76
N PHE A 128 -16.65 14.28 -3.05
CA PHE A 128 -17.70 13.34 -2.64
C PHE A 128 -18.79 14.06 -1.85
N ASN A 129 -18.41 14.90 -0.88
CA ASN A 129 -19.34 15.67 -0.05
C ASN A 129 -20.05 16.78 -0.83
N PHE A 130 -19.34 17.46 -1.74
CA PHE A 130 -19.92 18.45 -2.64
C PHE A 130 -21.05 17.85 -3.49
N TRP A 131 -20.78 16.71 -4.15
CA TRP A 131 -21.77 16.02 -4.97
C TRP A 131 -22.91 15.41 -4.14
N LYS A 132 -22.62 14.93 -2.92
CA LYS A 132 -23.67 14.49 -1.98
C LYS A 132 -24.65 15.62 -1.66
N LYS A 133 -24.16 16.83 -1.40
CA LYS A 133 -25.00 18.02 -1.15
C LYS A 133 -25.78 18.42 -2.42
N LYS A 134 -25.11 18.45 -3.58
CA LYS A 134 -25.72 18.88 -4.85
C LYS A 134 -26.82 17.92 -5.35
N THR A 135 -26.69 16.63 -5.07
CA THR A 135 -27.62 15.59 -5.54
C THR A 135 -28.67 15.19 -4.48
N ASN A 136 -28.76 15.91 -3.36
CA ASN A 136 -29.60 15.54 -2.21
C ASN A 136 -29.41 14.06 -1.79
N GLY A 137 -28.19 13.55 -1.94
CA GLY A 137 -27.84 12.17 -1.63
C GLY A 137 -28.35 11.08 -2.59
N ARG A 138 -29.09 11.42 -3.67
CA ARG A 138 -29.76 10.42 -4.52
C ARG A 138 -28.83 9.66 -5.46
N CYS A 139 -27.72 10.26 -5.91
CA CYS A 139 -26.85 9.66 -6.92
C CYS A 139 -25.49 9.24 -6.31
N LEU A 140 -25.48 8.11 -5.60
CA LEU A 140 -24.27 7.57 -4.96
C LEU A 140 -23.18 7.17 -5.97
N TRP A 141 -23.59 6.55 -7.09
CA TRP A 141 -22.68 6.16 -8.16
C TRP A 141 -22.00 7.37 -8.82
N LEU A 142 -22.77 8.42 -9.13
CA LEU A 142 -22.25 9.63 -9.79
C LEU A 142 -21.19 10.32 -8.93
N ARG A 143 -21.48 10.51 -7.63
CA ARG A 143 -20.53 11.20 -6.74
C ARG A 143 -19.25 10.40 -6.51
N ASN A 144 -19.35 9.07 -6.42
CA ASN A 144 -18.20 8.20 -6.17
C ASN A 144 -17.27 8.17 -7.38
N ASN A 145 -17.79 7.87 -8.57
CA ASN A 145 -16.97 7.79 -9.77
C ASN A 145 -16.38 9.16 -10.15
N LEU A 146 -17.17 10.23 -10.04
CA LEU A 146 -16.69 11.56 -10.41
C LEU A 146 -15.66 12.10 -9.42
N SER A 147 -15.81 11.85 -8.12
CA SER A 147 -14.77 12.22 -7.14
C SER A 147 -13.50 11.43 -7.40
N THR A 148 -13.59 10.11 -7.60
CA THR A 148 -12.41 9.25 -7.81
C THR A 148 -11.68 9.60 -9.11
N ILE A 149 -12.39 9.77 -10.23
CA ILE A 149 -11.75 10.08 -11.53
C ILE A 149 -11.00 11.41 -11.46
N VAL A 150 -11.62 12.45 -10.91
CA VAL A 150 -10.97 13.78 -10.81
C VAL A 150 -9.80 13.73 -9.83
N SER A 151 -9.94 13.03 -8.70
CA SER A 151 -8.86 12.87 -7.71
C SER A 151 -7.68 12.07 -8.26
N GLN A 152 -7.91 11.05 -9.10
CA GLN A 152 -6.86 10.29 -9.78
C GLN A 152 -6.13 11.10 -10.85
N LEU A 153 -6.84 11.98 -11.56
CA LEU A 153 -6.22 12.92 -12.48
C LEU A 153 -5.38 13.95 -11.73
N LEU A 154 -5.90 14.48 -10.61
CA LEU A 154 -5.18 15.41 -9.74
C LEU A 154 -3.91 14.76 -9.16
N ASP A 155 -4.02 13.55 -8.63
CA ASP A 155 -2.90 12.73 -8.15
C ASP A 155 -1.80 12.62 -9.23
N SER A 156 -2.17 12.12 -10.40
CA SER A 156 -1.23 11.89 -11.49
C SER A 156 -0.59 13.19 -11.98
N THR A 157 -1.36 14.28 -12.01
CA THR A 157 -0.84 15.61 -12.41
C THR A 157 0.16 16.12 -11.38
N VAL A 158 -0.22 16.20 -10.10
CA VAL A 158 0.65 16.68 -9.03
C VAL A 158 1.91 15.83 -8.94
N PHE A 159 1.76 14.51 -8.99
CA PHE A 159 2.88 13.57 -8.99
C PHE A 159 3.85 13.87 -10.13
N MET A 160 3.37 13.93 -11.38
CA MET A 160 4.24 14.12 -12.54
C MET A 160 4.98 15.46 -12.51
N PHE A 161 4.32 16.53 -12.08
CA PHE A 161 4.97 17.83 -11.92
C PHE A 161 6.03 17.81 -10.82
N ILE A 162 5.75 17.27 -9.64
CA ILE A 162 6.73 17.25 -8.55
C ILE A 162 7.87 16.29 -8.89
N ALA A 163 7.58 15.09 -9.42
CA ALA A 163 8.56 14.06 -9.71
C ALA A 163 9.49 14.42 -10.87
N PHE A 164 8.98 15.02 -11.94
CA PHE A 164 9.71 15.10 -13.20
C PHE A 164 9.91 16.51 -13.78
N TYR A 165 9.23 17.56 -13.30
CA TYR A 165 9.40 18.91 -13.84
C TYR A 165 10.82 19.42 -13.66
N HIS A 166 11.50 19.80 -14.75
CA HIS A 166 12.93 20.15 -14.71
C HIS A 166 13.83 19.04 -14.12
N ALA A 167 13.41 17.78 -14.15
CA ALA A 167 14.29 16.65 -13.80
C ALA A 167 15.37 16.40 -14.88
N GLY A 168 15.16 16.91 -16.09
CA GLY A 168 16.14 16.95 -17.17
C GLY A 168 15.85 18.10 -18.14
N PRO A 169 16.76 18.39 -19.08
CA PRO A 169 16.62 19.51 -20.02
C PRO A 169 15.35 19.46 -20.87
N GLU A 170 14.86 18.25 -21.17
CA GLU A 170 13.67 18.02 -22.01
C GLU A 170 12.37 17.91 -21.20
N MET A 171 12.44 17.89 -19.86
CA MET A 171 11.28 17.67 -18.98
C MET A 171 10.52 18.97 -18.67
N GLY A 172 10.05 19.63 -19.72
CA GLY A 172 9.18 20.82 -19.63
C GLY A 172 7.71 20.48 -19.36
N ALA A 173 6.88 21.51 -19.17
CA ALA A 173 5.45 21.33 -18.90
C ALA A 173 4.73 20.58 -20.04
N ALA A 174 5.07 20.87 -21.30
CA ALA A 174 4.49 20.20 -22.47
C ALA A 174 4.79 18.69 -22.48
N ALA A 175 6.04 18.31 -22.19
CA ALA A 175 6.44 16.91 -22.07
C ALA A 175 5.64 16.22 -20.95
N ILE A 176 5.53 16.84 -19.79
CA ILE A 176 4.75 16.30 -18.66
C ILE A 176 3.28 16.11 -19.02
N PHE A 177 2.63 17.11 -19.63
CA PHE A 177 1.24 16.97 -20.07
C PHE A 177 1.05 15.83 -21.07
N SER A 178 2.01 15.65 -21.98
CA SER A 178 1.98 14.54 -22.94
C SER A 178 2.10 13.16 -22.28
N MET A 179 2.72 13.06 -21.09
CA MET A 179 2.88 11.81 -20.34
C MET A 179 1.70 11.51 -19.42
N ILE A 180 0.99 12.53 -18.89
CA ILE A 180 -0.11 12.33 -17.94
C ILE A 180 -1.23 11.46 -18.53
N LEU A 181 -1.68 11.76 -19.75
CA LEU A 181 -2.83 11.08 -20.34
C LEU A 181 -2.52 9.60 -20.66
N PRO A 182 -1.40 9.24 -21.33
CA PRO A 182 -1.03 7.84 -21.52
C PRO A 182 -0.84 7.06 -20.22
N LEU A 183 -0.21 7.67 -19.20
CA LEU A 183 -0.04 7.03 -17.89
C LEU A 183 -1.37 6.78 -17.19
N TRP A 184 -2.30 7.73 -17.28
CA TRP A 184 -3.65 7.57 -16.74
C TRP A 184 -4.42 6.45 -17.45
N ILE A 185 -4.32 6.37 -18.79
CA ILE A 185 -4.92 5.27 -19.57
C ILE A 185 -4.31 3.93 -19.17
N LEU A 186 -2.98 3.85 -19.01
CA LEU A 186 -2.31 2.62 -18.56
C LEU A 186 -2.78 2.19 -17.17
N LYS A 187 -2.96 3.14 -16.22
CA LYS A 187 -3.55 2.84 -14.90
C LYS A 187 -4.96 2.23 -15.04
N VAL A 188 -5.79 2.75 -15.95
CA VAL A 188 -7.13 2.21 -16.22
C VAL A 188 -7.06 0.80 -16.80
N ILE A 189 -6.16 0.55 -17.76
CA ILE A 189 -5.96 -0.78 -18.35
C ILE A 189 -5.50 -1.78 -17.27
N PHE A 190 -4.55 -1.41 -16.42
CA PHE A 190 -4.11 -2.28 -15.32
C PHE A 190 -5.27 -2.60 -14.37
N ALA A 191 -6.05 -1.60 -13.95
CA ALA A 191 -7.21 -1.85 -13.09
C ALA A 191 -8.23 -2.84 -13.71
N LEU A 192 -8.46 -2.76 -15.03
CA LEU A 192 -9.32 -3.70 -15.74
C LEU A 192 -8.71 -5.12 -15.79
N LEU A 193 -7.39 -5.22 -15.99
CA LEU A 193 -6.68 -6.50 -15.98
C LEU A 193 -6.55 -7.11 -14.57
N ASP A 194 -6.56 -6.29 -13.53
CA ASP A 194 -6.44 -6.73 -12.13
C ASP A 194 -7.72 -7.42 -11.63
N THR A 195 -8.88 -7.10 -12.21
CA THR A 195 -10.20 -7.64 -11.84
C THR A 195 -10.24 -9.18 -11.72
N PRO A 196 -9.80 -10.00 -12.71
CA PRO A 196 -9.76 -11.46 -12.56
C PRO A 196 -8.82 -11.94 -11.44
N PHE A 197 -7.72 -11.22 -11.16
CA PHE A 197 -6.80 -11.57 -10.07
C PHE A 197 -7.41 -11.28 -8.70
N VAL A 198 -8.24 -10.24 -8.58
CA VAL A 198 -8.99 -9.94 -7.35
C VAL A 198 -9.88 -11.12 -6.98
N TYR A 199 -10.68 -11.65 -7.92
CA TYR A 199 -11.55 -12.80 -7.66
C TYR A 199 -10.77 -14.04 -7.19
N LEU A 200 -9.62 -14.31 -7.80
CA LEU A 200 -8.74 -15.40 -7.39
C LEU A 200 -8.18 -15.19 -5.97
N GLY A 201 -7.72 -13.97 -5.68
CA GLY A 201 -7.17 -13.59 -4.38
C GLY A 201 -8.21 -13.64 -3.26
N VAL A 202 -9.43 -13.14 -3.51
CA VAL A 202 -10.57 -13.21 -2.58
C VAL A 202 -10.89 -14.66 -2.25
N LYS A 203 -11.03 -15.53 -3.27
CA LYS A 203 -11.29 -16.96 -3.05
C LYS A 203 -10.20 -17.62 -2.23
N TRP A 204 -8.93 -17.32 -2.53
CA TRP A 204 -7.80 -17.85 -1.77
C TRP A 204 -7.78 -17.37 -0.32
N LEU A 205 -8.02 -16.08 -0.06
CA LEU A 205 -8.01 -15.52 1.28
C LEU A 205 -9.21 -16.04 2.11
N ALA A 206 -10.42 -15.98 1.57
CA ALA A 206 -11.65 -16.45 2.22
C ALA A 206 -11.62 -17.95 2.55
N SER A 207 -11.05 -18.80 1.69
CA SER A 207 -10.90 -20.25 1.96
C SER A 207 -10.00 -20.56 3.17
N GLY A 208 -9.18 -19.60 3.62
CA GLY A 208 -8.40 -19.74 4.85
C GLY A 208 -9.25 -19.57 6.11
N GLU A 209 -10.21 -18.65 6.07
CA GLU A 209 -11.06 -18.34 7.21
C GLU A 209 -12.10 -19.44 7.47
N GLU A 210 -12.68 -20.02 6.43
CA GLU A 210 -13.58 -21.18 6.60
C GLU A 210 -12.86 -22.34 7.30
N LYS A 211 -11.60 -22.61 6.94
CA LYS A 211 -10.80 -23.67 7.60
C LYS A 211 -10.39 -23.32 9.03
N GLU A 212 -10.17 -22.05 9.34
CA GLU A 212 -9.84 -21.60 10.69
C GLU A 212 -11.06 -21.62 11.63
N ASN A 213 -12.24 -21.23 11.12
CA ASN A 213 -13.52 -21.29 11.84
C ASN A 213 -14.02 -22.73 12.06
N LEU A 214 -13.56 -23.71 11.26
CA LEU A 214 -13.89 -25.13 11.39
C LEU A 214 -12.93 -25.91 12.30
N ARG A 215 -11.87 -25.30 12.85
CA ARG A 215 -11.03 -25.98 13.85
C ARG A 215 -11.81 -26.04 15.18
N PRO A 216 -12.10 -27.24 15.72
CA PRO A 216 -12.69 -27.36 17.05
C PRO A 216 -11.79 -26.68 18.07
N GLU A 217 -12.38 -26.01 19.07
CA GLU A 217 -11.68 -25.42 20.24
C GLU A 217 -11.05 -26.50 21.16
N GLU A 218 -10.42 -27.55 20.63
CA GLU A 218 -9.87 -28.68 21.39
C GLU A 218 -8.52 -28.40 22.08
N GLY A 219 -8.18 -27.13 22.34
CA GLY A 219 -6.89 -26.76 22.94
C GLY A 219 -6.95 -25.80 24.11
N ARG A 220 -8.13 -25.35 24.55
CA ARG A 220 -8.25 -24.36 25.64
C ARG A 220 -8.48 -24.96 27.04
N GLU A 221 -8.68 -26.26 27.16
CA GLU A 221 -8.92 -26.93 28.46
C GLU A 221 -7.95 -28.08 28.71
N THR A 222 -6.65 -27.82 28.89
CA THR A 222 -5.76 -28.75 29.63
C THR A 222 -4.74 -28.00 30.48
N GLY A 223 -5.21 -26.97 31.18
CA GLY A 223 -4.37 -26.11 32.01
C GLY A 223 -4.87 -25.89 33.43
N ILE A 224 -5.83 -26.65 33.95
CA ILE A 224 -6.26 -26.53 35.36
C ILE A 224 -6.56 -27.92 35.96
N VAL A 225 -5.84 -28.22 37.05
CA VAL A 225 -5.97 -29.30 38.05
C VAL A 225 -5.60 -30.73 37.63
N LYS A 226 -4.36 -31.12 37.91
CA LYS A 226 -4.03 -32.49 38.33
C LYS A 226 -3.45 -32.47 39.74
N GLY A 227 -4.18 -33.08 40.67
CA GLY A 227 -3.60 -33.81 41.81
C GLY A 227 -3.36 -33.07 43.10
N GLN A 228 -4.42 -32.78 43.86
CA GLN A 228 -4.36 -32.96 45.31
C GLN A 228 -5.37 -34.04 45.69
N GLU A 229 -4.85 -35.06 46.37
CA GLU A 229 -5.45 -36.22 47.08
C GLU A 229 -4.53 -37.41 46.77
N THR A 230 -3.98 -38.19 47.71
CA THR A 230 -4.17 -38.49 49.15
C THR A 230 -2.89 -39.29 49.57
N PRO A 231 -2.71 -39.99 50.72
CA PRO A 231 -3.66 -40.37 51.80
C PRO A 231 -3.13 -40.26 53.25
N GLY A 232 -4.04 -40.35 54.22
CA GLY A 232 -3.65 -40.48 55.62
C GLY A 232 -4.81 -40.63 56.60
N SER A 233 -5.70 -41.60 56.40
CA SER A 233 -6.63 -42.04 57.44
C SER A 233 -5.92 -42.92 58.46
N LEU A 234 -5.74 -42.44 59.69
CA LEU A 234 -5.49 -43.28 60.85
C LEU A 234 -6.29 -42.76 62.07
N ASN A 235 -7.30 -43.57 62.37
CA ASN A 235 -8.17 -43.63 63.54
C ASN A 235 -7.38 -43.64 64.87
N ARG A 236 -7.87 -42.94 65.91
CA ARG A 236 -7.89 -43.38 67.33
C ARG A 236 -8.63 -42.41 68.26
N SER A 237 -9.82 -42.83 68.67
CA SER A 237 -10.34 -42.89 70.06
C SER A 237 -9.77 -41.96 71.15
N GLY A 238 -10.67 -41.29 71.88
CA GLY A 238 -10.62 -41.22 73.34
C GLY A 238 -10.65 -39.84 73.98
N LEU A 239 -11.71 -39.61 74.79
CA LEU A 239 -11.91 -38.62 75.87
C LEU A 239 -12.17 -37.16 75.48
#